data_AF-A0AAV6H426-F1
#
_entry.id   AF-A0AAV6H426-F1
#
_cell.length_a   1.000
_cell.length_b   1.000
_cell.length_c   1.000
_cell.angle_alpha   90.00
_cell.angle_beta   90.00
_cell.angle_gamma   90.00
#
_symmetry.space_group_name_H-M   'P 1'
#
loop_
_entity.id
_entity.type
_entity.pdbx_description
1 polymer ?
#
loop_
_entity_poly.entity_id
_entity_poly.type
_entity_poly.pdbx_seq_one_letter_code
_entity_poly.pdbx_strand_id
1 'polypeptide(L)'
;MITFEGRVISEGIPPTFATGLTAVFAIYYIFNLQYQDEAACTLEFIQRRIIDINPESGTKAKMGKVVSKKKGVIIQKKSSAVNTHVAMFLKNLIDLNGT
;
A
#
# COMPACT_ATOMS: atom_id res chain seq x y z
N MET A 1 -17.18 13.14 7.77
CA MET A 1 -18.10 12.01 7.52
C MET A 1 -17.36 10.98 6.71
N ILE A 2 -16.98 9.86 7.33
CA ILE A 2 -16.40 8.71 6.63
C ILE A 2 -17.51 7.68 6.47
N THR A 3 -17.72 7.19 5.25
CA THR A 3 -18.71 6.15 4.94
C THR A 3 -18.03 4.87 4.48
N PHE A 4 -18.54 3.73 4.92
CA PHE A 4 -18.12 2.41 4.50
C PHE A 4 -19.35 1.56 4.23
N GLU A 5 -19.46 0.98 3.03
CA GLU A 5 -20.65 0.22 2.57
C GLU A 5 -21.97 0.99 2.75
N GLY A 6 -21.95 2.29 2.51
CA GLY A 6 -23.14 3.16 2.65
C GLY A 6 -23.54 3.46 4.10
N ARG A 7 -22.77 2.98 5.09
CA ARG A 7 -22.97 3.32 6.51
C ARG A 7 -21.96 4.38 6.95
N VAL A 8 -22.43 5.38 7.69
CA VAL A 8 -21.54 6.37 8.30
C VAL A 8 -20.86 5.71 9.50
N ILE A 9 -19.55 5.52 9.43
CA ILE A 9 -18.74 4.91 10.51
C ILE A 9 -18.12 5.96 11.44
N SER A 10 -18.17 7.24 11.05
CA SER A 10 -17.71 8.32 11.90
C SER A 10 -18.54 9.58 11.67
N GLU A 11 -19.44 9.83 12.62
CA GLU A 11 -20.10 11.12 12.85
C GLU A 11 -19.32 11.87 13.95
N GLY A 12 -19.03 13.15 13.72
CA GLY A 12 -18.33 14.01 14.68
C GLY A 12 -16.84 14.25 14.41
N ILE A 13 -16.19 13.49 13.53
CA ILE A 13 -14.84 13.83 13.06
C ILE A 13 -14.93 14.84 11.91
N PRO A 14 -14.32 16.04 12.04
CA PRO A 14 -14.28 17.02 10.96
C PRO A 14 -13.61 16.41 9.72
N PRO A 15 -14.22 16.49 8.53
CA PRO A 15 -13.66 15.91 7.31
C PRO A 15 -12.47 16.74 6.81
N THR A 16 -11.32 16.55 7.45
CA THR A 16 -10.06 17.16 7.05
C THR A 16 -9.25 16.17 6.21
N PHE A 17 -8.29 16.69 5.44
CA PHE A 17 -7.34 15.85 4.71
C PHE A 17 -6.64 14.84 5.62
N ALA A 18 -6.18 15.26 6.81
CA ALA A 18 -5.54 14.40 7.78
C ALA A 18 -6.46 13.24 8.22
N THR A 19 -7.72 13.53 8.53
CA THR A 19 -8.68 12.49 8.94
C THR A 19 -9.00 11.51 7.82
N GLY A 20 -9.07 11.97 6.57
CA GLY A 20 -9.23 11.11 5.40
C GLY A 20 -8.01 10.21 5.19
N LEU A 21 -6.80 10.77 5.29
CA LEU A 21 -5.56 10.01 5.16
C LEU A 21 -5.44 8.95 6.25
N THR A 22 -5.72 9.29 7.51
CA THR A 22 -5.73 8.34 8.62
C THR A 22 -6.74 7.22 8.40
N ALA A 23 -7.92 7.52 7.86
CA ALA A 23 -8.93 6.51 7.57
C ALA A 23 -8.46 5.52 6.48
N VAL A 24 -7.84 6.02 5.40
CA VAL A 24 -7.25 5.17 4.36
C VAL A 24 -6.15 4.26 4.94
N PHE A 25 -5.30 4.80 5.81
CA PHE A 25 -4.29 4.02 6.52
C PHE A 25 -4.91 2.96 7.42
N ALA A 26 -5.91 3.31 8.24
CA ALA A 26 -6.58 2.37 9.13
C ALA A 26 -7.25 1.22 8.35
N ILE A 27 -7.96 1.56 7.27
CA ILE A 27 -8.59 0.60 6.35
C ILE A 27 -7.56 -0.37 5.77
N TYR A 28 -6.40 0.14 5.34
CA TYR A 28 -5.38 -0.68 4.72
C TYR A 28 -4.61 -1.56 5.73
N TYR A 29 -4.14 -0.99 6.84
CA TYR A 29 -3.24 -1.70 7.77
C TYR A 29 -3.94 -2.44 8.89
N ILE A 30 -5.06 -1.91 9.41
CA ILE A 30 -5.75 -2.47 10.57
C ILE A 30 -6.78 -3.50 10.09
N PHE A 31 -7.56 -3.14 9.08
CA PHE A 31 -8.64 -4.00 8.59
C PHE A 31 -8.22 -4.99 7.49
N ASN A 32 -6.99 -4.87 6.96
CA ASN A 32 -6.39 -5.78 5.96
C ASN A 32 -7.33 -6.09 4.76
N LEU A 33 -8.09 -5.08 4.33
CA LEU A 33 -9.01 -5.19 3.20
C LEU A 33 -8.22 -5.35 1.89
N GLN A 34 -8.65 -6.25 1.01
CA GLN A 34 -8.03 -6.40 -0.31
C GLN A 34 -8.40 -5.22 -1.20
N TYR A 35 -7.44 -4.32 -1.40
CA TYR A 35 -7.55 -3.18 -2.29
C TYR A 35 -6.94 -3.45 -3.67
N GLN A 36 -7.29 -2.58 -4.63
CA GLN A 36 -6.70 -2.57 -5.97
C GLN A 36 -5.18 -2.37 -5.91
N ASP A 37 -4.47 -2.97 -6.86
CA ASP A 37 -3.00 -3.03 -6.86
C ASP A 37 -2.36 -1.63 -6.86
N GLU A 38 -2.99 -0.65 -7.52
CA GLU A 38 -2.52 0.74 -7.62
C GLU A 38 -2.58 1.47 -6.28
N ALA A 39 -3.64 1.24 -5.50
CA ALA A 39 -3.80 1.84 -4.18
C ALA A 39 -2.76 1.28 -3.19
N ALA A 40 -2.53 -0.03 -3.24
CA ALA A 40 -1.48 -0.68 -2.46
C ALA A 40 -0.08 -0.15 -2.82
N CYS A 41 0.19 0.03 -4.12
CA CYS A 41 1.45 0.60 -4.61
C CYS A 41 1.68 2.03 -4.09
N THR A 42 0.65 2.87 -4.15
CA THR A 42 0.71 4.27 -3.68
C THR A 42 0.95 4.34 -2.18
N LEU A 43 0.23 3.52 -1.40
CA LEU A 43 0.38 3.50 0.06
C LEU A 43 1.77 2.98 0.46
N GLU A 44 2.33 1.99 -0.23
CA GLU A 44 3.69 1.51 0.02
C GLU A 44 4.74 2.62 -0.15
N PHE A 45 4.62 3.45 -1.20
CA PHE A 45 5.49 4.62 -1.39
C PHE A 45 5.39 5.60 -0.22
N ILE A 46 4.18 5.96 0.20
CA ILE A 46 3.96 6.89 1.32
C ILE A 46 4.59 6.35 2.61
N GLN A 47 4.41 5.05 2.91
CA GLN A 47 4.97 4.45 4.11
C GLN A 47 6.49 4.51 4.17
N ARG A 48 7.16 4.20 3.06
CA ARG A 48 8.61 4.08 3.02
C ARG A 48 9.32 5.42 2.90
N ARG A 49 8.68 6.42 2.29
CA ARG A 49 9.35 7.70 1.98
C ARG A 49 8.86 8.90 2.75
N ILE A 50 7.61 8.91 3.18
CA ILE A 50 7.02 10.07 3.86
C ILE A 50 6.95 9.81 5.37
N ILE A 51 6.52 8.62 5.77
CA ILE A 51 6.24 8.32 7.19
C ILE A 51 7.30 7.41 7.84
N ASP A 52 8.16 6.78 7.03
CA ASP A 52 9.22 5.86 7.48
C ASP A 52 8.71 4.74 8.43
N ILE A 53 7.50 4.23 8.17
CA ILE A 53 6.88 3.16 8.99
C ILE A 53 7.31 1.77 8.50
N ASN A 54 7.62 1.64 7.22
CA ASN A 54 7.95 0.36 6.61
C ASN A 54 9.46 0.33 6.35
N PRO A 55 10.22 -0.62 6.94
CA PRO A 55 11.67 -0.67 6.78
C PRO A 55 12.07 -0.74 5.30
N GLU A 56 13.25 -0.20 4.96
CA GLU A 56 13.84 -0.26 3.60
C GLU A 56 13.89 -1.70 3.05
N SER A 57 13.98 -2.69 3.93
CA SER A 57 14.03 -4.12 3.61
C SER A 57 12.97 -4.93 4.35
N GLY A 58 12.48 -6.00 3.73
CA GLY A 58 11.51 -6.95 4.31
C GLY A 58 10.12 -6.85 3.67
N THR A 59 9.38 -7.96 3.70
CA THR A 59 8.01 -8.06 3.18
C THR A 59 7.01 -8.41 4.29
N LYS A 60 5.93 -7.61 4.40
CA LYS A 60 4.85 -7.85 5.37
C LYS A 60 3.99 -9.08 5.04
N ALA A 61 4.02 -9.55 3.79
CA ALA A 61 3.26 -10.72 3.36
C ALA A 61 4.01 -12.02 3.65
N LYS A 62 3.39 -12.94 4.40
CA LYS A 62 3.93 -14.30 4.58
C LYS A 62 4.06 -14.99 3.22
N MET A 63 5.23 -15.58 2.98
CA MET A 63 5.54 -16.34 1.77
C MET A 63 4.63 -17.58 1.68
N GLY A 64 3.55 -17.47 0.93
CA GLY A 64 2.67 -18.59 0.61
C GLY A 64 2.83 -19.01 -0.84
N LYS A 65 2.66 -20.31 -1.11
CA LYS A 65 2.33 -20.83 -2.43
C LYS A 65 1.06 -20.11 -2.91
N VAL A 66 1.16 -19.25 -3.93
CA VAL A 66 0.00 -18.53 -4.48
C VAL A 66 -0.41 -19.19 -5.79
N VAL A 67 -1.70 -19.45 -5.96
CA VAL A 67 -2.23 -19.96 -7.24
C VAL A 67 -2.22 -18.84 -8.26
N SER A 68 -1.60 -19.08 -9.41
CA SER A 68 -1.62 -18.17 -10.55
C SER A 68 -3.03 -18.01 -11.10
N LYS A 69 -3.60 -16.80 -11.06
CA LYS A 69 -4.89 -16.51 -11.71
C LYS A 69 -4.88 -16.77 -13.23
N LYS A 70 -3.72 -16.70 -13.89
CA LYS A 70 -3.57 -16.91 -15.35
C LYS A 70 -3.33 -18.36 -15.76
N LYS A 71 -2.77 -19.20 -14.88
CA LYS A 71 -2.34 -20.57 -15.26
C LYS A 71 -2.92 -21.67 -14.37
N GLY A 72 -3.59 -21.35 -13.26
CA GLY A 72 -4.05 -22.33 -12.28
C GLY A 72 -2.93 -23.07 -11.53
N VAL A 73 -1.66 -22.77 -11.86
CA VAL A 73 -0.48 -23.41 -11.25
C VAL A 73 -0.09 -22.69 -9.97
N ILE A 74 0.31 -23.46 -8.97
CA ILE A 74 0.94 -22.95 -7.76
C ILE A 74 2.33 -22.39 -8.13
N ILE A 75 2.50 -21.08 -8.00
CA ILE A 75 3.80 -20.42 -8.20
C ILE A 75 4.35 -19.94 -6.87
N GLN A 76 5.66 -20.09 -6.70
CA GLN A 76 6.38 -19.29 -5.72
C GLN A 76 6.44 -17.85 -6.23
N LYS A 77 5.77 -16.93 -5.54
CA LYS A 77 5.86 -15.50 -5.83
C LYS A 77 7.30 -15.06 -5.51
N LYS A 78 8.05 -14.60 -6.53
CA LYS A 78 9.33 -13.90 -6.31
C LYS A 78 9.03 -12.68 -5.44
N SER A 79 9.60 -12.65 -4.24
CA SER A 79 9.43 -11.54 -3.30
C SER A 79 10.44 -10.46 -3.63
N SER A 80 10.00 -9.37 -4.26
CA SER A 80 10.75 -8.12 -4.19
C SER A 80 10.47 -7.46 -2.83
N ALA A 81 11.49 -6.93 -2.16
CA ALA A 81 11.32 -6.21 -0.89
C ALA A 81 10.42 -4.97 -1.03
N VAL A 82 10.38 -4.41 -2.24
CA VAL A 82 9.65 -3.21 -2.63
C VAL A 82 8.87 -3.50 -3.92
N ASN A 83 7.68 -2.91 -4.08
CA ASN A 83 6.94 -2.94 -5.34
C ASN A 83 7.79 -2.35 -6.48
N THR A 84 7.81 -3.02 -7.64
CA THR A 84 8.62 -2.61 -8.79
C THR A 84 8.33 -1.18 -9.26
N HIS A 85 7.07 -0.75 -9.23
CA HIS A 85 6.70 0.62 -9.62
C HIS A 85 7.22 1.65 -8.63
N VAL A 86 7.18 1.35 -7.33
CA VAL A 86 7.77 2.20 -6.28
C VAL A 86 9.28 2.29 -6.48
N ALA A 87 9.95 1.16 -6.68
CA ALA A 87 11.40 1.12 -6.90
C ALA A 87 11.83 1.93 -8.15
N MET A 88 11.10 1.79 -9.26
CA MET A 88 11.37 2.56 -10.48
C MET A 88 11.14 4.06 -10.27
N PHE A 89 10.07 4.43 -9.59
CA PHE A 89 9.78 5.84 -9.30
C PHE A 89 10.88 6.48 -8.43
N LEU A 90 11.35 5.78 -7.41
CA LEU A 90 12.45 6.25 -6.56
C LEU A 90 13.74 6.43 -7.35
N LYS A 91 14.07 5.49 -8.22
CA LYS A 91 15.23 5.61 -9.11
C LYS A 91 15.13 6.86 -9.97
N ASN A 92 13.98 7.09 -10.61
CA ASN A 92 13.77 8.26 -11.45
C ASN A 92 13.88 9.58 -10.66
N LEU A 93 13.41 9.62 -9.40
CA LEU A 93 13.57 10.80 -8.54
C LEU A 93 15.03 11.09 -8.17
N ILE A 94 15.82 10.04 -7.90
CA ILE A 94 17.26 10.19 -7.63
C ILE A 94 17.97 10.69 -8.89
N ASP A 95 17.66 10.10 -10.04
CA ASP A 95 18.25 10.48 -11.33
C ASP A 95 17.94 11.95 -11.69
N LEU A 96 16.74 12.45 -11.34
CA LEU A 96 16.33 13.86 -11.53
C LEU A 96 17.06 14.84 -10.60
N ASN A 97 17.46 14.42 -9.40
CA ASN A 97 18.20 15.26 -8.47
C ASN A 97 19.73 15.25 -8.73
N GLY A 98 20.19 14.39 -9.63
CA GLY A 98 21.60 14.22 -10.00
C GLY A 98 22.05 14.98 -11.25
N THR A 99 21.16 15.76 -11.87
CA THR A 99 21.44 16.69 -13.00
C THR A 99 21.37 18.13 -12.56
#